data_AF-A0A6J4F2V1-F1
#
_entry.id   AF-A0A6J4F2V1-F1
#
_cell.length_a   1.000
_cell.length_b   1.000
_cell.length_c   1.000
_cell.angle_alpha   90.00
_cell.angle_beta   90.00
_cell.angle_gamma   90.00
#
_symmetry.space_group_name_H-M   'P 1'
#
loop_
_entity.id
_entity.type
_entity.pdbx_description
1 polymer ?
#
loop_
_entity_poly.entity_id
_entity_poly.type
_entity_poly.pdbx_seq_one_letter_code
_entity_poly.pdbx_strand_id
1 'polypeptide(L)' 'MLEEWVQNLPIETLRGIAADTKVAGSRIWQLAVVELMVRESQAALAA' A
#
# COMPACT_ATOMS: atom_id res chain seq x y z
N MET A 1 -13.56 -6.70 -4.12
CA MET A 1 -12.57 -6.90 -5.21
C MET A 1 -11.15 -6.66 -4.68
N LEU A 2 -10.10 -7.00 -5.45
CA LEU A 2 -8.70 -6.90 -4.99
C LEU A 2 -8.32 -5.50 -4.48
N GLU A 3 -8.80 -4.43 -5.13
CA GLU A 3 -8.53 -3.04 -4.74
C GLU A 3 -9.14 -2.70 -3.38
N GLU A 4 -10.41 -3.02 -3.17
CA GLU A 4 -11.07 -2.84 -1.87
C GLU A 4 -10.37 -3.65 -0.77
N TRP A 5 -9.87 -4.85 -1.09
CA TRP A 5 -9.12 -5.63 -0.12
C TRP A 5 -7.82 -4.91 0.28
N VAL A 6 -7.04 -4.38 -0.67
CA VAL A 6 -5.81 -3.62 -0.40
C VAL A 6 -6.12 -2.35 0.42
N GLN A 7 -7.20 -1.64 0.10
CA GLN A 7 -7.64 -0.45 0.84
C GLN A 7 -8.03 -0.75 2.29
N ASN A 8 -8.38 -1.99 2.63
CA ASN A 8 -8.70 -2.37 4.00
C ASN A 8 -7.50 -2.95 4.78
N LEU A 9 -6.32 -3.05 4.15
CA LEU A 9 -5.13 -3.55 4.84
C LEU A 9 -4.56 -2.52 5.84
N PRO A 10 -3.97 -2.98 6.95
CA PRO A 10 -3.17 -2.12 7.83
C PRO A 10 -1.97 -1.51 7.11
N ILE A 11 -1.56 -0.30 7.53
CA ILE A 11 -0.41 0.39 6.93
C ILE A 11 0.89 -0.40 7.05
N GLU A 12 1.09 -1.15 8.14
CA GLU A 12 2.25 -2.02 8.34
C GLU A 12 2.28 -3.17 7.32
N THR A 13 1.12 -3.73 6.98
CA THR A 13 1.00 -4.75 5.93
C THR A 13 1.31 -4.17 4.56
N LEU A 14 0.82 -2.97 4.26
CA LEU A 14 1.14 -2.27 3.01
C LEU A 14 2.64 -2.00 2.88
N ARG A 15 3.32 -1.58 3.96
CA ARG A 15 4.78 -1.43 4.00
C ARG A 15 5.51 -2.75 3.76
N GLY A 16 5.04 -3.83 4.39
CA GLY A 16 5.59 -5.17 4.17
C GLY A 16 5.49 -5.62 2.71
N ILE A 17 4.34 -5.42 2.07
CA ILE A 17 4.14 -5.73 0.66
C ILE A 17 5.03 -4.85 -0.22
N ALA A 18 5.06 -3.53 0.02
CA ALA A 18 5.85 -2.60 -0.78
C ALA A 18 7.37 -2.90 -0.72
N ALA A 19 7.86 -3.38 0.43
CA ALA A 19 9.26 -3.76 0.64
C ALA A 19 9.62 -5.14 0.07
N ASP A 20 8.64 -5.99 -0.25
CA ASP A 20 8.90 -7.34 -0.75
C ASP A 20 9.26 -7.33 -2.25
N THR A 21 10.54 -7.56 -2.54
CA THR A 21 11.09 -7.61 -3.89
C THR A 21 10.65 -8.82 -4.69
N LYS A 22 10.16 -9.89 -4.04
CA LYS A 22 9.68 -11.10 -4.73
C LYS A 22 8.36 -10.90 -5.44
N VAL A 23 7.53 -9.99 -4.92
CA VAL A 23 6.22 -9.65 -5.50
C VAL A 23 6.25 -8.32 -6.25
N ALA A 24 7.42 -7.69 -6.37
CA ALA A 24 7.61 -6.44 -7.08
C ALA A 24 7.10 -6.53 -8.53
N GLY A 25 6.35 -5.52 -8.96
CA GLY A 25 5.72 -5.50 -10.28
C GLY A 25 4.40 -6.29 -10.39
N SER A 26 4.02 -7.07 -9.38
CA SER A 26 2.69 -7.69 -9.34
C SER A 26 1.59 -6.65 -9.13
N ARG A 27 0.34 -6.97 -9.52
CA ARG A 27 -0.81 -6.08 -9.32
C ARG A 27 -1.04 -5.75 -7.84
N ILE A 28 -0.85 -6.73 -6.95
CA ILE A 28 -0.99 -6.54 -5.49
C ILE A 28 0.07 -5.57 -4.99
N TRP A 29 1.32 -5.72 -5.43
CA TRP A 29 2.42 -4.84 -5.06
C TRP A 29 2.17 -3.40 -5.53
N GLN A 30 1.77 -3.21 -6.79
CA GLN A 30 1.47 -1.88 -7.33
C GLN A 30 0.35 -1.19 -6.54
N LEU A 31 -0.72 -1.93 -6.24
CA LEU A 31 -1.84 -1.40 -5.45
C LEU A 31 -1.40 -1.03 -4.04
N ALA A 32 -0.59 -1.86 -3.39
CA ALA A 32 -0.11 -1.60 -2.03
C ALA A 32 0.81 -0.37 -1.97
N VAL A 33 1.68 -0.18 -2.97
CA VAL A 33 2.55 1.00 -3.07
C VAL A 33 1.73 2.29 -3.24
N VAL A 34 0.76 2.28 -4.15
CA VAL A 34 -0.10 3.45 -4.38
C VAL A 34 -0.88 3.79 -3.12
N GLU A 35 -1.51 2.81 -2.48
CA GLU A 35 -2.29 3.02 -1.26
C GLU A 35 -1.42 3.53 -0.10
N LEU A 36 -0.20 2.99 0.05
CA LEU A 36 0.76 3.46 1.04
C LEU A 36 1.11 4.94 0.82
N MET A 37 1.42 5.33 -0.42
CA MET A 37 1.74 6.72 -0.77
C MET A 37 0.56 7.66 -0.47
N VAL A 38 -0.67 7.25 -0.78
CA VAL A 38 -1.88 8.04 -0.49
C VAL A 38 -2.01 8.29 1.01
N ARG A 39 -1.86 7.26 1.83
CA ARG A 39 -2.00 7.37 3.30
C ARG A 39 -0.89 8.19 3.93
N GLU A 40 0.35 8.03 3.49
CA GLU A 40 1.47 8.83 4.00
C GLU A 40 1.32 10.31 3.63
N SER A 41 0.81 10.61 2.42
CA SER A 41 0.46 11.98 2.02
C SER A 41 -0.66 12.57 2.89
N GLN A 42 -1.72 11.80 3.16
CA GLN A 42 -2.81 12.24 4.05
C GLN A 42 -2.33 12.48 5.48
N ALA A 43 -1.48 11.60 6.01
CA ALA A 43 -0.90 11.76 7.34
C ALA A 43 0.01 12.99 7.43
N ALA A 44 0.79 13.27 6.37
CA ALA A 44 1.64 14.45 6.29
C ALA A 44 0.83 15.75 6.18
N LEU A 45 -0.32 15.74 5.52
CA LEU A 45 -1.23 16.90 5.43
C LEU A 45 -2.02 17.15 6.72
N ALA A 46 -2.19 16.13 7.55
CA ALA A 46 -2.93 16.20 8.82
C ALA A 46 -2.04 16.57 10.04
N ALA A 47 -0.73 16.68 9.85
CA ALA A 47 0.27 17.02 10.85
C ALA A 47 0.69 18.49 10.75
#